data_AF-A0A961CWP7-F1
#
_entry.id   AF-A0A961CWP7-F1
#
_cell.length_a   1.000
_cell.length_b   1.000
_cell.length_c   1.000
_cell.angle_alpha   90.00
_cell.angle_beta   90.00
_cell.angle_gamma   90.00
#
_symmetry.space_group_name_H-M   'P 1'
#
loop_
_entity.id
_entity.type
_entity.pdbx_description
1 polymer ?
#
loop_
_entity_poly.entity_id
_entity_poly.type
_entity_poly.pdbx_seq_one_letter_code
_entity_poly.pdbx_strand_id
1 'polypeptide(L)'
;MGDNAKVQLSGDTSAPGRPGDTSAPGRPGDTVVAVGVPAWAGVLVGVVSMAAGLVVTELVAGVLSTDTSPVVEVGNRVVDLVPKPLRDWAISTFGTSDKAVLLAGVAVVLIAVSTAVGTLALRGRLAAAVAVLAAVVLLGGLSSLGRGGAGPIGLLATVLGGALSGLVLWRLADAARAGWVSGGNRSELSTSRRRFFVAAGATAGVTLVGGGVAAWIRSNAAVAAERLGITLPGPVRPLPPPPAGVSVGLDGVSPFFTPNEDFYRIDTALVVPKVSVEDWQLRVHGLVERELTIDYETLLERPMVEVDATIACVSNYVGGDLIGNARWLGCRLDDLLHEAGIEPLADQIVGRSVDGFTAGFPTATLDGRDAVVAVGMNGEPLPTRHGYPARLIVPGLFGYVSAKKWLAEIELTRFEDFEVYCIPRGWDREAPV
;
A
#
# COMPACT_ATOMS: atom_id res chain seq x y z
N MET A 1 9.23 59.23 103.11
CA MET A 1 8.62 60.12 104.11
C MET A 1 8.37 61.43 103.37
N GLY A 2 7.10 61.86 103.30
CA GLY A 2 6.54 62.85 102.35
C GLY A 2 7.20 64.24 102.36
N ASP A 3 6.75 65.23 101.60
CA ASP A 3 5.50 65.40 100.87
C ASP A 3 5.65 66.64 99.95
N ASN A 4 4.81 66.71 98.91
CA ASN A 4 4.36 67.91 98.16
C ASN A 4 5.33 68.81 97.37
N ALA A 5 5.09 68.90 96.05
CA ALA A 5 4.77 70.17 95.37
C ALA A 5 4.07 69.95 94.00
N LYS A 6 2.91 70.59 93.86
CA LYS A 6 2.04 70.71 92.67
C LYS A 6 2.60 71.67 91.61
N VAL A 7 2.19 71.48 90.35
CA VAL A 7 1.55 72.43 89.37
C VAL A 7 1.54 71.67 88.01
N GLN A 8 0.45 71.16 87.43
CA GLN A 8 -0.86 71.69 86.99
C GLN A 8 -0.87 72.32 85.57
N LEU A 9 -1.35 71.49 84.63
CA LEU A 9 -2.24 71.73 83.45
C LEU A 9 -1.84 72.64 82.27
N SER A 10 -1.84 72.02 81.07
CA SER A 10 -2.83 72.37 80.03
C SER A 10 -3.13 71.15 79.13
N GLY A 11 -4.42 70.73 79.06
CA GLY A 11 -4.96 69.88 77.99
C GLY A 11 -5.01 70.64 76.65
N ASP A 12 -5.44 70.13 75.51
CA ASP A 12 -6.36 69.06 75.11
C ASP A 12 -6.14 68.94 73.57
N THR A 13 -6.08 67.81 72.85
CA THR A 13 -7.24 67.21 72.13
C THR A 13 -6.77 66.15 71.09
N SER A 14 -7.66 65.18 70.85
CA SER A 14 -7.89 64.33 69.65
C SER A 14 -6.89 63.27 69.15
N ALA A 15 -7.42 62.04 69.03
CA ALA A 15 -6.86 60.81 68.48
C ALA A 15 -6.57 60.86 66.95
N PRO A 16 -5.85 59.87 66.34
CA PRO A 16 -6.51 58.62 65.92
C PRO A 16 -5.63 57.33 65.99
N GLY A 17 -6.29 56.19 65.82
CA GLY A 17 -5.77 54.82 66.03
C GLY A 17 -4.69 54.33 65.06
N ARG A 18 -3.98 53.28 65.51
CA ARG A 18 -2.97 52.52 64.77
C ARG A 18 -3.60 51.27 64.12
N PRO A 19 -3.32 50.98 62.83
CA PRO A 19 -3.92 49.87 62.10
C PRO A 19 -3.23 48.53 62.39
N GLY A 20 -4.00 47.47 62.11
CA GLY A 20 -3.79 46.10 62.55
C GLY A 20 -2.59 45.38 61.92
N ASP A 21 -2.05 44.47 62.73
CA ASP A 21 -1.12 43.43 62.34
C ASP A 21 -1.94 42.18 61.96
N THR A 22 -2.02 41.89 60.67
CA THR A 22 -2.49 40.60 60.14
C THR A 22 -1.59 40.19 58.98
N SER A 23 -0.55 39.43 59.29
CA SER A 23 0.17 38.64 58.29
C SER A 23 -0.04 37.15 58.59
N ALA A 24 -0.96 36.54 57.85
CA ALA A 24 -1.08 35.08 57.76
C ALA A 24 -0.07 34.56 56.72
N PRO A 25 0.61 33.41 56.94
CA PRO A 25 1.53 32.85 55.96
C PRO A 25 0.76 32.13 54.85
N GLY A 26 0.82 32.65 53.63
CA GLY A 26 0.33 31.98 52.41
C GLY A 26 1.26 30.84 51.95
N ARG A 27 0.65 29.73 51.54
CA ARG A 27 1.23 28.40 51.22
C ARG A 27 2.50 28.39 50.32
N PRO A 28 3.46 27.48 50.56
CA PRO A 28 4.51 27.17 49.60
C PRO A 28 3.94 26.23 48.52
N GLY A 29 3.78 26.69 47.27
CA GLY A 29 3.15 25.83 46.25
C GLY A 29 3.31 26.21 44.79
N ASP A 30 3.49 27.49 44.44
CA ASP A 30 3.30 27.93 43.04
C ASP A 30 4.62 28.41 42.42
N THR A 31 5.63 27.53 42.40
CA THR A 31 6.77 27.73 41.50
C THR A 31 6.30 27.51 40.06
N VAL A 32 6.22 28.59 39.27
CA VAL A 32 6.01 28.55 37.83
C VAL A 32 7.22 27.87 37.18
N VAL A 33 7.08 26.60 36.78
CA VAL A 33 8.13 25.88 36.07
C VAL A 33 7.83 25.96 34.58
N ALA A 34 8.63 26.73 33.84
CA ALA A 34 8.62 26.68 32.38
C ALA A 34 9.25 25.35 31.93
N VAL A 35 8.43 24.39 31.53
CA VAL A 35 8.91 23.10 31.01
C VAL A 35 8.90 23.19 29.49
N GLY A 36 10.06 23.15 28.84
CA GLY A 36 10.13 23.07 27.38
C GLY A 36 9.35 21.86 26.84
N VAL A 37 8.72 22.01 25.67
CA VAL A 37 8.04 20.90 24.99
C VAL A 37 9.08 19.82 24.66
N PRO A 38 8.89 18.57 25.11
CA PRO A 38 9.86 17.53 24.84
C PRO A 38 9.84 17.15 23.37
N ALA A 39 11.01 16.85 22.80
CA ALA A 39 11.15 16.56 21.37
C ALA A 39 10.26 15.40 20.89
N TRP A 40 10.05 14.39 21.74
CA TRP A 40 9.18 13.24 21.43
C TRP A 40 7.70 13.63 21.24
N ALA A 41 7.23 14.73 21.85
CA ALA A 41 5.85 15.17 21.66
C ALA A 41 5.59 15.61 20.21
N GLY A 42 6.59 16.20 19.55
CA GLY A 42 6.50 16.55 18.14
C GLY A 42 6.38 15.34 17.23
N VAL A 43 7.17 14.29 17.51
CA VAL A 43 7.07 13.00 16.81
C VAL A 43 5.66 12.43 16.95
N LEU A 44 5.16 12.35 18.18
CA LEU A 44 3.87 11.73 18.48
C LEU A 44 2.69 12.50 17.86
N VAL A 45 2.68 13.84 17.97
CA VAL A 45 1.66 14.69 17.33
C VAL A 45 1.66 14.49 15.81
N GLY A 46 2.86 14.50 15.22
CA GLY A 46 3.04 14.31 13.78
C GLY A 46 2.53 12.95 13.30
N VAL A 47 3.06 11.87 13.86
CA VAL A 47 2.74 10.49 13.47
C VAL A 47 1.25 10.18 13.66
N VAL A 48 0.66 10.56 14.79
CA VAL A 48 -0.77 10.30 15.05
C VAL A 48 -1.66 11.07 14.08
N SER A 49 -1.34 12.33 13.78
CA SER A 49 -2.13 13.13 12.84
C SER A 49 -2.07 12.59 11.40
N MET A 50 -0.88 12.26 10.91
CA MET A 50 -0.71 11.70 9.57
C MET A 50 -1.31 10.29 9.44
N ALA A 51 -1.16 9.44 10.46
CA ALA A 51 -1.77 8.10 10.46
C ALA A 51 -3.31 8.20 10.46
N ALA A 52 -3.91 9.13 11.20
CA ALA A 52 -5.36 9.34 11.19
C ALA A 52 -5.87 9.77 9.81
N GLY A 53 -5.14 10.66 9.12
CA GLY A 53 -5.46 11.04 7.74
C GLY A 53 -5.38 9.87 6.77
N LEU A 54 -4.31 9.07 6.88
CA LEU A 54 -4.08 7.89 6.03
C LEU A 54 -5.23 6.87 6.15
N VAL A 55 -5.68 6.58 7.37
CA VAL A 55 -6.80 5.67 7.62
C VAL A 55 -8.07 6.15 6.93
N VAL A 56 -8.35 7.46 6.97
CA VAL A 56 -9.52 8.00 6.28
C VAL A 56 -9.36 7.97 4.77
N THR A 57 -8.18 8.26 4.24
CA THR A 57 -7.93 8.12 2.80
C THR A 57 -8.18 6.69 2.33
N GLU A 58 -7.63 5.68 3.02
CA GLU A 58 -7.83 4.27 2.65
C GLU A 58 -9.28 3.82 2.85
N LEU A 59 -9.96 4.28 3.91
CA LEU A 59 -11.35 3.90 4.16
C LEU A 59 -12.31 4.51 3.13
N VAL A 60 -12.12 5.79 2.77
CA VAL A 60 -12.94 6.45 1.74
C VAL A 60 -12.67 5.81 0.38
N ALA A 61 -11.42 5.55 0.04
CA ALA A 61 -11.07 4.89 -1.22
C ALA A 61 -11.65 3.46 -1.28
N GLY A 62 -11.48 2.66 -0.23
CA GLY A 62 -11.98 1.28 -0.22
C GLY A 62 -13.52 1.16 -0.21
N VAL A 63 -14.26 2.18 0.23
CA VAL A 63 -15.73 2.19 0.19
C VAL A 63 -16.25 2.68 -1.16
N LEU A 64 -15.55 3.62 -1.80
CA LEU A 64 -16.02 4.28 -3.02
C LEU A 64 -15.41 3.70 -4.30
N SER A 65 -14.29 2.98 -4.23
CA SER A 65 -13.62 2.36 -5.37
C SER A 65 -13.23 0.91 -5.05
N THR A 66 -13.40 0.02 -6.01
CA THR A 66 -13.06 -1.41 -5.90
C THR A 66 -11.61 -1.72 -6.28
N ASP A 67 -10.92 -0.81 -6.97
CA ASP A 67 -9.80 -1.27 -7.82
C ASP A 67 -8.39 -0.92 -7.32
N THR A 68 -8.17 0.07 -6.45
CA THR A 68 -6.80 0.35 -5.94
C THR A 68 -6.73 1.16 -4.64
N SER A 69 -5.71 0.85 -3.83
CA SER A 69 -5.32 1.65 -2.65
C SER A 69 -4.52 2.89 -3.10
N PRO A 70 -4.93 4.12 -2.70
CA PRO A 70 -4.22 5.35 -3.04
C PRO A 70 -2.75 5.35 -2.60
N VAL A 71 -2.41 4.71 -1.48
CA VAL A 71 -1.01 4.59 -1.02
C VAL A 71 -0.18 3.75 -1.99
N VAL A 72 -0.74 2.67 -2.52
CA VAL A 72 -0.06 1.82 -3.49
C VAL A 72 0.16 2.57 -4.80
N GLU A 73 -0.79 3.39 -5.23
CA GLU A 73 -0.64 4.24 -6.43
C GLU A 73 0.50 5.25 -6.29
N VAL A 74 0.59 5.93 -5.15
CA VAL A 74 1.70 6.85 -4.84
C VAL A 74 3.02 6.09 -4.88
N GLY A 75 3.09 4.91 -4.24
CA GLY A 75 4.27 4.06 -4.28
C GLY A 75 4.69 3.71 -5.71
N ASN A 76 3.75 3.24 -6.53
CA ASN A 76 4.00 2.90 -7.93
C ASN A 76 4.50 4.12 -8.71
N ARG A 77 3.92 5.30 -8.49
CA ARG A 77 4.33 6.54 -9.16
C ARG A 77 5.76 6.96 -8.78
N VAL A 78 6.12 6.81 -7.50
CA VAL A 78 7.49 7.05 -7.03
C VAL A 78 8.45 6.11 -7.75
N VAL A 79 8.15 4.80 -7.80
CA VAL A 79 8.98 3.80 -8.50
C VAL A 79 9.20 4.17 -9.97
N ASP A 80 8.15 4.62 -10.66
CA ASP A 80 8.24 5.02 -12.06
C ASP A 80 9.16 6.23 -12.27
N LEU A 81 9.18 7.17 -11.32
CA LEU A 81 10.00 8.39 -11.37
C LEU A 81 11.46 8.17 -10.96
N VAL A 82 11.79 7.06 -10.28
CA VAL A 82 13.17 6.78 -9.87
C VAL A 82 14.07 6.68 -11.12
N PRO A 83 15.19 7.42 -11.20
CA PRO A 83 16.12 7.30 -12.32
C PRO A 83 16.66 5.88 -12.47
N LYS A 84 16.82 5.41 -13.71
CA LYS A 84 17.29 4.06 -14.03
C LYS A 84 18.58 3.65 -13.27
N PRO A 85 19.64 4.49 -13.17
CA PRO A 85 20.85 4.10 -12.45
C PRO A 85 20.61 3.75 -10.98
N LEU A 86 19.67 4.44 -10.32
CA LEU A 86 19.35 4.19 -8.91
C LEU A 86 18.54 2.90 -8.73
N ARG A 87 17.63 2.60 -9.67
CA ARG A 87 16.91 1.31 -9.68
C ARG A 87 17.87 0.16 -9.94
N ASP A 88 18.74 0.27 -10.94
CA ASP A 88 19.69 -0.79 -11.30
C ASP A 88 20.69 -1.05 -10.15
N TRP A 89 21.14 0.01 -9.47
CA TRP A 89 21.94 -0.12 -8.24
C TRP A 89 21.19 -0.84 -7.12
N ALA A 90 19.92 -0.49 -6.89
CA ALA A 90 19.11 -1.14 -5.86
C ALA A 90 18.87 -2.62 -6.17
N ILE A 91 18.53 -2.95 -7.42
CA ILE A 91 18.30 -4.33 -7.88
C ILE A 91 19.59 -5.15 -7.75
N SER A 92 20.74 -4.61 -8.18
CA SER A 92 22.02 -5.32 -8.07
C SER A 92 22.49 -5.52 -6.61
N THR A 93 22.12 -4.63 -5.70
CA THR A 93 22.53 -4.71 -4.29
C THR A 93 21.59 -5.59 -3.46
N PHE A 94 20.28 -5.50 -3.68
CA PHE A 94 19.27 -6.13 -2.82
C PHE A 94 18.53 -7.32 -3.48
N GLY A 95 18.77 -7.58 -4.76
CA GLY A 95 18.13 -8.67 -5.49
C GLY A 95 16.60 -8.58 -5.46
N THR A 96 15.92 -9.70 -5.18
CA THR A 96 14.45 -9.79 -5.04
C THR A 96 13.88 -9.09 -3.80
N SER A 97 14.75 -8.59 -2.90
CA SER A 97 14.36 -7.87 -1.68
C SER A 97 14.31 -6.34 -1.85
N ASP A 98 14.60 -5.83 -3.06
CA ASP A 98 14.57 -4.41 -3.40
C ASP A 98 13.27 -3.71 -2.97
N LYS A 99 12.12 -4.36 -3.17
CA LYS A 99 10.80 -3.83 -2.76
C LYS A 99 10.67 -3.68 -1.26
N ALA A 100 11.16 -4.64 -0.47
CA ALA A 100 11.10 -4.55 0.99
C ALA A 100 11.93 -3.37 1.50
N VAL A 101 13.11 -3.15 0.90
CA VAL A 101 13.98 -2.01 1.19
C VAL A 101 13.31 -0.70 0.78
N LEU A 102 12.68 -0.64 -0.39
CA LEU A 102 11.91 0.51 -0.84
C LEU A 102 10.77 0.85 0.15
N LEU A 103 9.98 -0.13 0.57
CA LEU A 103 8.88 0.06 1.53
C LEU A 103 9.40 0.55 2.88
N ALA A 104 10.51 0.00 3.37
CA ALA A 104 11.17 0.47 4.58
C ALA A 104 11.68 1.92 4.44
N GLY A 105 12.27 2.26 3.29
CA GLY A 105 12.71 3.62 2.98
C GLY A 105 11.57 4.64 2.96
N VAL A 106 10.45 4.30 2.31
CA VAL A 106 9.22 5.11 2.31
C VAL A 106 8.70 5.32 3.73
N ALA A 107 8.66 4.26 4.55
CA ALA A 107 8.24 4.36 5.94
C ALA A 107 9.12 5.32 6.76
N VAL A 108 10.44 5.27 6.57
CA VAL A 108 11.40 6.19 7.23
C VAL A 108 11.13 7.64 6.81
N VAL A 109 10.94 7.91 5.51
CA VAL A 109 10.63 9.25 5.00
C VAL A 109 9.31 9.77 5.57
N LEU A 110 8.27 8.94 5.61
CA LEU A 110 6.96 9.31 6.18
C LEU A 110 7.07 9.66 7.67
N ILE A 111 7.84 8.89 8.44
CA ILE A 111 8.09 9.18 9.87
C ILE A 111 8.85 10.50 10.02
N ALA A 112 9.84 10.77 9.16
CA ALA A 112 10.62 12.01 9.18
C ALA A 112 9.73 13.23 8.85
N VAL A 113 8.92 13.16 7.80
CA VAL A 113 7.96 14.21 7.42
C VAL A 113 6.92 14.42 8.52
N SER A 114 6.34 13.34 9.05
CA SER A 114 5.40 13.41 10.18
C SER A 114 6.03 14.13 11.37
N THR A 115 7.26 13.77 11.73
CA THR A 115 8.02 14.40 12.81
C THR A 115 8.25 15.89 12.52
N ALA A 116 8.61 16.26 11.29
CA ALA A 116 8.78 17.66 10.91
C ALA A 116 7.47 18.47 11.05
N VAL A 117 6.35 17.92 10.58
CA VAL A 117 5.02 18.55 10.68
C VAL A 117 4.63 18.76 12.16
N GLY A 118 4.75 17.72 12.99
CA GLY A 118 4.41 17.81 14.41
C GLY A 118 5.34 18.76 15.18
N THR A 119 6.65 18.76 14.91
CA THR A 119 7.60 19.69 15.55
C THR A 119 7.38 21.13 15.11
N LEU A 120 7.08 21.40 13.83
CA LEU A 120 6.72 22.74 13.34
C LEU A 120 5.43 23.24 14.00
N ALA A 121 4.43 22.36 14.12
CA ALA A 121 3.20 22.68 14.84
C ALA A 121 3.52 23.02 16.29
N LEU A 122 4.28 22.22 17.03
CA LEU A 122 4.57 22.54 18.45
C LEU A 122 5.41 23.82 18.63
N ARG A 123 6.24 24.18 17.64
CA ARG A 123 7.01 25.44 17.62
C ARG A 123 6.21 26.70 17.26
N GLY A 124 4.88 26.61 17.15
CA GLY A 124 4.02 27.75 16.81
C GLY A 124 3.96 28.05 15.31
N ARG A 125 4.69 27.32 14.46
CA ARG A 125 4.73 27.52 13.01
C ARG A 125 3.64 26.71 12.29
N LEU A 126 2.39 26.91 12.70
CA LEU A 126 1.27 26.10 12.20
C LEU A 126 1.09 26.23 10.67
N ALA A 127 1.26 27.44 10.12
CA ALA A 127 1.18 27.65 8.67
C ALA A 127 2.20 26.81 7.89
N ALA A 128 3.44 26.70 8.41
CA ALA A 128 4.46 25.85 7.79
C ALA A 128 4.13 24.36 7.90
N ALA A 129 3.60 23.92 9.05
CA ALA A 129 3.16 22.54 9.24
C ALA A 129 2.02 22.16 8.28
N VAL A 130 1.03 23.05 8.13
CA VAL A 130 -0.10 22.87 7.20
C VAL A 130 0.38 22.92 5.74
N ALA A 131 1.33 23.77 5.40
CA ALA A 131 1.90 23.82 4.05
C ALA A 131 2.61 22.51 3.66
N VAL A 132 3.39 21.92 4.58
CA VAL A 132 4.03 20.62 4.35
C VAL A 132 2.97 19.52 4.20
N LEU A 133 1.94 19.50 5.05
CA LEU A 133 0.83 18.56 4.94
C LEU A 133 0.10 18.71 3.60
N ALA A 134 -0.21 19.95 3.19
CA ALA A 134 -0.87 20.23 1.92
C ALA A 134 -0.01 19.80 0.72
N ALA A 135 1.30 19.95 0.79
CA ALA A 135 2.21 19.45 -0.24
C ALA A 135 2.18 17.93 -0.35
N VAL A 136 2.14 17.20 0.77
CA VAL A 136 1.99 15.73 0.77
C VAL A 136 0.65 15.31 0.18
N VAL A 137 -0.44 15.96 0.56
CA VAL A 137 -1.79 15.69 0.03
C VAL A 137 -1.85 15.97 -1.46
N LEU A 138 -1.26 17.08 -1.92
CA LEU A 138 -1.20 17.45 -3.33
C LEU A 138 -0.39 16.42 -4.14
N LEU A 139 0.78 16.00 -3.66
CA LEU A 139 1.59 14.97 -4.31
C LEU A 139 0.85 13.62 -4.38
N GLY A 140 0.14 13.26 -3.31
CA GLY A 140 -0.71 12.07 -3.26
C GLY A 140 -1.84 12.12 -4.29
N GLY A 141 -2.63 13.20 -4.27
CA GLY A 141 -3.75 13.38 -5.19
C GLY A 141 -3.34 13.55 -6.66
N LEU A 142 -2.20 14.19 -6.95
CA LEU A 142 -1.68 14.26 -8.32
C LEU A 142 -1.21 12.89 -8.82
N SER A 143 -0.79 12.00 -7.92
CA SER A 143 -0.37 10.65 -8.30
C SER A 143 -1.56 9.76 -8.72
N SER A 144 -2.76 10.00 -8.19
CA SER A 144 -3.96 9.23 -8.52
C SER A 144 -4.61 9.63 -9.86
N LEU A 145 -4.22 10.77 -10.45
CA LEU A 145 -4.80 11.24 -11.72
C LEU A 145 -4.21 10.55 -12.97
N GLY A 146 -3.21 9.66 -12.81
CA GLY A 146 -2.40 9.13 -13.92
C GLY A 146 -2.76 7.72 -14.42
N ARG A 147 -3.64 6.98 -13.77
CA ARG A 147 -4.06 5.62 -14.17
C ARG A 147 -5.59 5.49 -14.08
N GLY A 148 -6.19 4.72 -14.99
CA GLY A 148 -7.61 4.77 -15.39
C GLY A 148 -8.66 4.86 -14.29
N GLY A 149 -9.77 5.54 -14.61
CA GLY A 149 -11.08 5.45 -13.96
C GLY A 149 -11.25 6.04 -12.56
N ALA A 150 -10.33 5.79 -11.62
CA ALA A 150 -10.48 6.06 -10.19
C ALA A 150 -9.98 7.43 -9.71
N GLY A 151 -9.40 8.24 -10.60
CA GLY A 151 -8.72 9.51 -10.26
C GLY A 151 -9.53 10.51 -9.41
N PRO A 152 -10.83 10.74 -9.67
CA PRO A 152 -11.65 11.65 -8.85
C PRO A 152 -11.88 11.15 -7.42
N ILE A 153 -12.03 9.82 -7.24
CA ILE A 153 -12.29 9.19 -5.95
C ILE A 153 -11.01 9.20 -5.11
N GLY A 154 -9.88 8.85 -5.72
CA GLY A 154 -8.57 8.96 -5.07
C GLY A 154 -8.25 10.39 -4.63
N LEU A 155 -8.58 11.39 -5.46
CA LEU A 155 -8.43 12.80 -5.11
C LEU A 155 -9.35 13.20 -3.94
N LEU A 156 -10.62 12.80 -3.96
CA LEU A 156 -11.55 13.04 -2.86
C LEU A 156 -11.03 12.42 -1.55
N ALA A 157 -10.60 11.15 -1.59
CA ALA A 157 -10.12 10.42 -0.43
C ALA A 157 -8.85 11.04 0.17
N THR A 158 -7.90 11.48 -0.67
CA THR A 158 -6.67 12.15 -0.23
C THR A 158 -6.96 13.53 0.37
N VAL A 159 -7.89 14.30 -0.20
CA VAL A 159 -8.32 15.59 0.34
C VAL A 159 -9.01 15.43 1.70
N LEU A 160 -9.94 14.48 1.84
CA LEU A 160 -10.64 14.21 3.09
C LEU A 160 -9.69 13.74 4.20
N GLY A 161 -8.76 12.82 3.87
CA GLY A 161 -7.72 12.39 4.80
C GLY A 161 -6.78 13.53 5.20
N GLY A 162 -6.40 14.38 4.25
CA GLY A 162 -5.61 15.60 4.49
C GLY A 162 -6.31 16.58 5.45
N ALA A 163 -7.61 16.83 5.23
CA ALA A 163 -8.41 17.71 6.09
C ALA A 163 -8.50 17.16 7.53
N LEU A 164 -8.73 15.86 7.69
CA LEU A 164 -8.75 15.24 9.01
C LEU A 164 -7.38 15.30 9.69
N SER A 165 -6.30 15.00 8.96
CA SER A 165 -4.93 15.10 9.47
C SER A 165 -4.63 16.51 9.98
N GLY A 166 -5.03 17.55 9.23
CA GLY A 166 -4.91 18.94 9.64
C GLY A 166 -5.71 19.27 10.91
N LEU A 167 -6.95 18.78 11.02
CA LEU A 167 -7.79 18.95 12.21
C LEU A 167 -7.17 18.28 13.46
N VAL A 168 -6.73 17.03 13.32
CA VAL A 168 -6.08 16.26 14.39
C VAL A 168 -4.78 16.93 14.82
N LEU A 169 -3.96 17.34 13.85
CA LEU A 169 -2.71 18.07 14.09
C LEU A 169 -2.97 19.35 14.89
N TRP A 170 -3.96 20.15 14.49
CA TRP A 170 -4.32 21.38 15.19
C TRP A 170 -4.76 21.11 16.62
N ARG A 171 -5.66 20.14 16.83
CA ARG A 171 -6.17 19.77 18.16
C ARG A 171 -5.08 19.25 19.10
N LEU A 172 -4.20 18.37 18.61
CA LEU A 172 -3.12 17.81 19.41
C LEU A 172 -2.03 18.85 19.71
N ALA A 173 -1.69 19.69 18.74
CA ALA A 173 -0.73 20.78 18.93
C ALA A 173 -1.25 21.81 19.95
N ASP A 174 -2.53 22.17 19.89
CA ASP A 174 -3.16 23.09 20.85
C ASP A 174 -3.15 22.51 22.27
N ALA A 175 -3.57 21.25 22.43
CA ALA A 175 -3.53 20.55 23.72
C ALA A 175 -2.11 20.42 24.29
N ALA A 176 -1.11 20.15 23.43
CA ALA A 176 0.29 20.06 23.83
C ALA A 176 0.85 21.43 24.25
N ARG A 177 0.57 22.49 23.50
CA ARG A 177 1.00 23.84 23.89
C ARG A 177 0.35 24.28 25.21
N ALA A 178 -0.95 24.00 25.41
CA ALA A 178 -1.64 24.29 26.65
C ALA A 178 -1.09 23.53 27.88
N GLY A 179 -0.48 22.35 27.69
CA GLY A 179 0.06 21.54 28.79
C GLY A 179 1.55 21.65 29.05
N TRP A 180 2.31 22.24 28.13
CA TRP A 180 3.77 22.31 28.20
C TRP A 180 4.31 23.72 27.94
N VAL A 181 3.70 24.51 27.05
CA VAL A 181 4.19 25.86 26.71
C VAL A 181 3.61 26.93 27.64
N SER A 182 2.35 26.79 28.06
CA SER A 182 1.71 27.76 28.95
C SER A 182 2.21 27.59 30.38
N GLY A 183 2.84 28.64 30.94
CA GLY A 183 3.15 28.72 32.36
C GLY A 183 1.85 28.74 33.17
N GLY A 184 1.69 27.79 34.08
CA GLY A 184 0.50 27.63 34.92
C GLY A 184 0.83 26.84 36.17
N ASN A 185 -0.13 26.69 37.08
CA ASN A 185 0.14 25.99 38.34
C ASN A 185 0.32 24.48 38.11
N ARG A 186 1.02 23.77 39.02
CA ARG A 186 1.42 22.36 38.84
C ARG A 186 0.21 21.44 38.58
N SER A 187 -0.94 21.74 39.16
CA SER A 187 -2.22 21.04 38.95
C SER A 187 -2.79 21.24 37.54
N GLU A 188 -2.73 22.45 37.00
CA GLU A 188 -3.20 22.79 35.66
C GLU A 188 -2.35 22.11 34.58
N LEU A 189 -1.02 22.14 34.74
CA LEU A 189 -0.08 21.44 33.87
C LEU A 189 -0.34 19.93 33.85
N SER A 190 -0.62 19.31 35.00
CA SER A 190 -0.94 17.88 35.08
C SER A 190 -2.24 17.52 34.36
N THR A 191 -3.26 18.38 34.46
CA THR A 191 -4.56 18.21 33.81
C THR A 191 -4.45 18.32 32.30
N SER A 192 -3.71 19.32 31.82
CA SER A 192 -3.47 19.53 30.38
C SER A 192 -2.61 18.41 29.77
N ARG A 193 -1.59 17.90 30.48
CA ARG A 193 -0.83 16.71 30.04
C ARG A 193 -1.70 15.47 29.93
N ARG A 194 -2.59 15.24 30.91
CA ARG A 194 -3.54 14.13 30.87
C ARG A 194 -4.49 14.26 29.68
N ARG A 195 -5.02 15.46 29.40
CA ARG A 195 -5.86 15.73 28.22
C ARG A 195 -5.12 15.44 26.93
N PHE A 196 -3.85 15.84 26.82
CA PHE A 196 -3.01 15.52 25.66
C PHE A 196 -2.84 14.01 25.46
N PHE A 197 -2.46 13.26 26.49
CA PHE A 197 -2.30 11.81 26.38
C PHE A 197 -3.62 11.08 26.11
N VAL A 198 -4.73 11.53 26.68
CA VAL A 198 -6.06 10.98 26.39
C VAL A 198 -6.45 11.28 24.93
N ALA A 199 -6.24 12.50 24.43
CA ALA A 199 -6.55 12.86 23.05
C ALA A 199 -5.67 12.12 22.04
N ALA A 200 -4.37 12.00 22.33
CA ALA A 200 -3.44 11.25 21.49
C ALA A 200 -3.72 9.75 21.54
N GLY A 201 -3.97 9.18 22.72
CA GLY A 201 -4.31 7.78 22.91
C GLY A 201 -5.66 7.41 22.30
N ALA A 202 -6.68 8.27 22.42
CA ALA A 202 -7.98 8.07 21.78
C ALA A 202 -7.86 8.13 20.25
N THR A 203 -7.14 9.13 19.71
CA THR A 203 -6.90 9.22 18.27
C THR A 203 -6.12 8.02 17.77
N ALA A 204 -4.98 7.68 18.41
CA ALA A 204 -4.17 6.52 18.05
C ALA A 204 -4.96 5.21 18.17
N GLY A 205 -5.81 5.06 19.18
CA GLY A 205 -6.72 3.93 19.34
C GLY A 205 -7.73 3.83 18.20
N VAL A 206 -8.37 4.94 17.82
CA VAL A 206 -9.27 5.01 16.66
C VAL A 206 -8.54 4.77 15.35
N THR A 207 -7.27 5.17 15.22
CA THR A 207 -6.45 4.91 14.02
C THR A 207 -6.01 3.45 13.94
N LEU A 208 -5.62 2.84 15.07
CA LEU A 208 -5.21 1.42 15.13
C LEU A 208 -6.40 0.46 15.00
N VAL A 209 -7.56 0.82 15.53
CA VAL A 209 -8.83 0.09 15.37
C VAL A 209 -9.55 0.49 14.08
N GLY A 210 -9.13 1.61 13.48
CA GLY A 210 -9.71 2.21 12.29
C GLY A 210 -9.77 1.22 11.15
N GLY A 211 -10.95 1.10 10.54
CA GLY A 211 -11.34 -0.02 9.70
C GLY A 211 -10.39 -0.39 8.57
N GLY A 212 -9.46 0.47 8.13
CA GLY A 212 -8.53 0.19 7.03
C GLY A 212 -7.55 -0.96 7.28
N VAL A 213 -6.82 -0.98 8.40
CA VAL A 213 -5.87 -2.08 8.70
C VAL A 213 -6.62 -3.38 8.98
N ALA A 214 -7.72 -3.29 9.73
CA ALA A 214 -8.55 -4.44 10.01
C ALA A 214 -9.29 -4.97 8.76
N ALA A 215 -9.71 -4.10 7.84
CA ALA A 215 -10.31 -4.48 6.56
C ALA A 215 -9.27 -5.09 5.62
N TRP A 216 -8.05 -4.56 5.57
CA TRP A 216 -6.95 -5.12 4.79
C TRP A 216 -6.54 -6.51 5.29
N ILE A 217 -6.47 -6.71 6.61
CA ILE A 217 -6.23 -8.04 7.19
C ILE A 217 -7.40 -8.99 6.89
N ARG A 218 -8.64 -8.51 7.02
CA ARG A 218 -9.83 -9.32 6.71
C ARG A 218 -9.92 -9.69 5.24
N SER A 219 -9.64 -8.78 4.30
CA SER A 219 -9.67 -9.07 2.87
C SER A 219 -8.57 -10.06 2.47
N ASN A 220 -7.38 -9.93 3.06
CA ASN A 220 -6.31 -10.91 2.89
C ASN A 220 -6.70 -12.31 3.37
N ALA A 221 -7.32 -12.40 4.55
CA ALA A 221 -7.79 -13.67 5.09
C ALA A 221 -8.95 -14.25 4.28
N ALA A 222 -9.85 -13.39 3.78
CA ALA A 222 -11.00 -13.78 2.97
C ALA A 222 -10.56 -14.42 1.64
N VAL A 223 -9.72 -13.75 0.85
CA VAL A 223 -9.23 -14.31 -0.44
C VAL A 223 -8.39 -15.58 -0.23
N ALA A 224 -7.62 -15.65 0.86
CA ALA A 224 -6.88 -16.86 1.20
C ALA A 224 -7.80 -18.04 1.56
N ALA A 225 -8.88 -17.78 2.32
CA ALA A 225 -9.87 -18.78 2.68
C ALA A 225 -10.72 -19.21 1.47
N GLU A 226 -11.12 -18.25 0.63
CA GLU A 226 -11.82 -18.47 -0.63
C GLU A 226 -11.01 -19.38 -1.55
N ARG A 227 -9.72 -19.10 -1.75
CA ARG A 227 -8.81 -19.96 -2.55
C ARG A 227 -8.82 -21.41 -2.07
N LEU A 228 -8.84 -21.64 -0.75
CA LEU A 228 -8.88 -22.99 -0.17
C LEU A 228 -10.22 -23.69 -0.38
N GLY A 229 -11.30 -22.94 -0.63
CA GLY A 229 -12.63 -23.46 -0.96
C GLY A 229 -12.83 -23.76 -2.45
N ILE A 230 -11.95 -23.29 -3.34
CA ILE A 230 -12.05 -23.53 -4.78
C ILE A 230 -11.83 -25.01 -5.09
N THR A 231 -12.79 -25.61 -5.78
CA THR A 231 -12.66 -26.94 -6.38
C THR A 231 -12.41 -26.78 -7.86
N LEU A 232 -11.25 -27.23 -8.34
CA LEU A 232 -10.89 -27.15 -9.76
C LEU A 232 -11.60 -28.25 -10.57
N PRO A 233 -12.08 -27.94 -11.79
CA PRO A 233 -12.56 -28.96 -12.72
C PRO A 233 -11.43 -29.92 -13.12
N GLY A 234 -11.79 -31.17 -13.46
CA GLY A 234 -10.83 -32.11 -14.04
C GLY A 234 -10.46 -31.74 -15.48
N PRO A 235 -9.23 -32.00 -15.94
CA PRO A 235 -8.86 -31.80 -17.33
C PRO A 235 -9.60 -32.80 -18.25
N VAL A 236 -9.90 -32.37 -19.47
CA VAL A 236 -10.51 -33.20 -20.53
C VAL A 236 -9.69 -34.48 -20.76
N ARG A 237 -8.37 -34.34 -20.72
CA ARG A 237 -7.43 -35.45 -20.75
C ARG A 237 -6.26 -35.16 -19.80
N PRO A 238 -6.18 -35.83 -18.64
CA PRO A 238 -5.05 -35.68 -17.73
C PRO A 238 -3.73 -36.05 -18.42
N LEU A 239 -2.70 -35.25 -18.20
CA LEU A 239 -1.33 -35.61 -18.58
C LEU A 239 -0.82 -36.72 -17.66
N PRO A 240 0.00 -37.66 -18.17
CA PRO A 240 0.58 -38.69 -17.34
C PRO A 240 1.45 -38.08 -16.23
N PRO A 241 1.66 -38.79 -15.11
CA PRO A 241 2.64 -38.37 -14.13
C PRO A 241 4.04 -38.31 -14.76
N PRO A 242 4.95 -37.48 -14.22
CA PRO A 242 6.31 -37.39 -14.73
C PRO A 242 7.00 -38.77 -14.64
N PRO A 243 7.85 -39.14 -15.61
CA PRO A 243 8.55 -40.41 -15.59
C PRO A 243 9.36 -40.62 -14.30
N ALA A 244 9.45 -41.87 -13.85
CA ALA A 244 10.31 -42.21 -12.72
C ALA A 244 11.78 -41.85 -13.04
N GLY A 245 12.46 -41.20 -12.09
CA GLY A 245 13.86 -40.81 -12.25
C GLY A 245 14.12 -39.50 -13.00
N VAL A 246 13.08 -38.69 -13.26
CA VAL A 246 13.24 -37.37 -13.90
C VAL A 246 14.00 -36.36 -13.01
N SER A 247 14.03 -36.60 -11.70
CA SER A 247 14.87 -35.85 -10.77
C SER A 247 16.24 -36.51 -10.63
N VAL A 248 17.29 -35.73 -10.88
CA VAL A 248 18.68 -36.20 -10.81
C VAL A 248 19.16 -36.33 -9.34
N GLY A 249 18.45 -35.71 -8.39
CA GLY A 249 18.78 -35.79 -6.96
C GLY A 249 20.12 -35.17 -6.58
N LEU A 250 20.64 -34.27 -7.41
CA LEU A 250 21.88 -33.53 -7.16
C LEU A 250 21.56 -32.17 -6.52
N ASP A 251 22.37 -31.78 -5.55
CA ASP A 251 22.28 -30.47 -4.92
C ASP A 251 22.42 -29.36 -5.98
N GLY A 252 21.50 -28.39 -5.95
CA GLY A 252 21.46 -27.28 -6.90
C GLY A 252 20.71 -27.56 -8.20
N VAL A 253 20.25 -28.80 -8.45
CA VAL A 253 19.36 -29.10 -9.58
C VAL A 253 17.91 -28.98 -9.10
N SER A 254 17.12 -28.15 -9.77
CA SER A 254 15.71 -27.98 -9.46
C SER A 254 14.92 -29.28 -9.69
N PRO A 255 13.90 -29.56 -8.86
CA PRO A 255 13.00 -30.68 -9.12
C PRO A 255 12.24 -30.47 -10.43
N PHE A 256 11.82 -31.56 -11.07
CA PHE A 256 11.10 -31.49 -12.35
C PHE A 256 9.84 -30.64 -12.28
N PHE A 257 9.09 -30.72 -11.18
CA PHE A 257 8.09 -29.71 -10.84
C PHE A 257 8.58 -28.93 -9.63
N THR A 258 8.69 -27.62 -9.79
CA THR A 258 9.04 -26.70 -8.73
C THR A 258 7.84 -26.55 -7.80
N PRO A 259 7.99 -26.83 -6.48
CA PRO A 259 6.91 -26.61 -5.51
C PRO A 259 6.35 -25.19 -5.60
N ASN A 260 5.04 -25.04 -5.38
CA ASN A 260 4.36 -23.74 -5.49
C ASN A 260 4.99 -22.65 -4.59
N GLU A 261 5.51 -23.06 -3.43
CA GLU A 261 6.20 -22.20 -2.44
C GLU A 261 7.64 -21.81 -2.82
N ASP A 262 8.27 -22.59 -3.69
CA ASP A 262 9.64 -22.35 -4.18
C ASP A 262 9.66 -21.75 -5.58
N PHE A 263 8.55 -21.81 -6.31
CA PHE A 263 8.45 -21.24 -7.65
C PHE A 263 8.75 -19.74 -7.61
N TYR A 264 9.75 -19.32 -8.39
CA TYR A 264 10.29 -17.97 -8.35
C TYR A 264 9.22 -16.90 -8.58
N ARG A 265 9.41 -15.71 -8.01
CA ARG A 265 8.47 -14.59 -8.13
C ARG A 265 9.17 -13.34 -8.65
N ILE A 266 8.77 -12.92 -9.84
CA ILE A 266 9.04 -11.59 -10.40
C ILE A 266 7.69 -10.92 -10.70
N ASP A 267 7.53 -9.67 -10.29
CA ASP A 267 6.41 -8.79 -10.64
C ASP A 267 6.80 -7.33 -10.42
N THR A 268 6.01 -6.42 -10.97
CA THR A 268 6.11 -4.97 -10.71
C THR A 268 5.25 -4.53 -9.52
N ALA A 269 4.31 -5.37 -9.08
CA ALA A 269 3.36 -5.05 -8.01
C ALA A 269 4.07 -4.79 -6.67
N LEU A 270 3.84 -3.63 -6.05
CA LEU A 270 4.35 -3.35 -4.70
C LEU A 270 3.66 -4.20 -3.64
N VAL A 271 2.37 -4.46 -3.84
CA VAL A 271 1.54 -5.32 -3.01
C VAL A 271 0.86 -6.33 -3.92
N VAL A 272 0.90 -7.61 -3.53
CA VAL A 272 0.24 -8.69 -4.29
C VAL A 272 -1.26 -8.41 -4.36
N PRO A 273 -1.86 -8.30 -5.56
CA PRO A 273 -3.30 -8.17 -5.72
C PRO A 273 -4.08 -9.28 -5.02
N LYS A 274 -5.22 -8.89 -4.45
CA LYS A 274 -6.14 -9.76 -3.70
C LYS A 274 -7.48 -9.73 -4.40
N VAL A 275 -7.61 -10.64 -5.35
CA VAL A 275 -8.74 -10.68 -6.27
C VAL A 275 -9.68 -11.80 -5.82
N SER A 276 -10.91 -11.44 -5.49
CA SER A 276 -12.02 -12.38 -5.25
C SER A 276 -12.49 -12.97 -6.58
N VAL A 277 -12.91 -14.23 -6.62
CA VAL A 277 -13.52 -14.82 -7.81
C VAL A 277 -14.92 -14.26 -8.07
N GLU A 278 -15.59 -13.73 -7.04
CA GLU A 278 -16.91 -13.09 -7.15
C GLU A 278 -16.85 -11.80 -7.98
N ASP A 279 -15.76 -11.04 -7.83
CA ASP A 279 -15.56 -9.75 -8.50
C ASP A 279 -14.73 -9.87 -9.79
N TRP A 280 -14.14 -11.05 -10.04
CA TRP A 280 -13.22 -11.23 -11.16
C TRP A 280 -13.96 -11.49 -12.47
N GLN A 281 -13.52 -10.80 -13.51
CA GLN A 281 -13.93 -11.05 -14.89
C GLN A 281 -12.72 -10.93 -15.83
N LEU A 282 -12.73 -11.74 -16.88
CA LEU A 282 -11.82 -11.64 -18.02
C LEU A 282 -12.54 -10.99 -19.21
N ARG A 283 -12.00 -9.87 -19.69
CA ARG A 283 -12.46 -9.23 -20.93
C ARG A 283 -11.56 -9.57 -22.10
N VAL A 284 -12.10 -10.11 -23.18
CA VAL A 284 -11.41 -10.31 -24.47
C VAL A 284 -11.97 -9.29 -25.46
N HIS A 285 -11.13 -8.36 -25.95
CA HIS A 285 -11.60 -7.21 -26.73
C HIS A 285 -10.56 -6.69 -27.74
N GLY A 286 -10.90 -5.60 -28.43
CA GLY A 286 -10.03 -4.94 -29.41
C GLY A 286 -10.36 -5.36 -30.83
N LEU A 287 -9.33 -5.77 -31.58
CA LEU A 287 -9.42 -6.28 -32.95
C LEU A 287 -9.96 -7.72 -32.96
N VAL A 288 -11.22 -7.86 -32.55
CA VAL A 288 -11.97 -9.12 -32.55
C VAL A 288 -13.37 -8.90 -33.15
N GLU A 289 -13.96 -9.96 -33.73
CA GLU A 289 -15.32 -9.94 -34.27
C GLU A 289 -16.36 -9.76 -33.16
N ARG A 290 -16.12 -10.37 -32.00
CA ARG A 290 -17.00 -10.34 -30.83
C ARG A 290 -16.20 -10.24 -29.54
N GLU A 291 -16.46 -9.17 -28.78
CA GLU A 291 -15.92 -9.03 -27.43
C GLU A 291 -16.57 -10.05 -26.48
N LEU A 292 -15.76 -10.61 -25.57
CA LEU A 292 -16.19 -11.56 -24.56
C LEU A 292 -15.94 -10.98 -23.17
N THR A 293 -16.88 -11.21 -22.25
CA THR A 293 -16.69 -10.99 -20.81
C THR A 293 -17.03 -12.30 -20.11
N ILE A 294 -16.06 -12.86 -19.40
CA ILE A 294 -16.14 -14.21 -18.81
C ILE A 294 -15.84 -14.08 -17.31
N ASP A 295 -16.81 -14.41 -16.47
CA ASP A 295 -16.58 -14.52 -15.02
C ASP A 295 -15.86 -15.83 -14.66
N TYR A 296 -15.47 -15.97 -13.40
CA TYR A 296 -14.66 -17.12 -12.97
C TYR A 296 -15.41 -18.45 -13.11
N GLU A 297 -16.70 -18.49 -12.75
CA GLU A 297 -17.51 -19.71 -12.84
C GLU A 297 -17.67 -20.15 -14.30
N THR A 298 -18.00 -19.22 -15.20
CA THR A 298 -18.09 -19.48 -16.65
C THR A 298 -16.75 -19.94 -17.24
N LEU A 299 -15.63 -19.41 -16.74
CA LEU A 299 -14.31 -19.89 -17.15
C LEU A 299 -14.09 -21.34 -16.72
N LEU A 300 -14.54 -21.72 -15.51
CA LEU A 300 -14.41 -23.09 -15.00
C LEU A 300 -15.29 -24.11 -15.74
N GLU A 301 -16.38 -23.69 -16.35
CA GLU A 301 -17.24 -24.56 -17.16
C GLU A 301 -16.60 -24.94 -18.51
N ARG A 302 -15.59 -24.20 -18.96
CA ARG A 302 -14.90 -24.46 -20.23
C ARG A 302 -14.02 -25.72 -20.16
N PRO A 303 -13.74 -26.36 -21.31
CA PRO A 303 -12.82 -27.49 -21.37
C PRO A 303 -11.45 -27.14 -20.78
N MET A 304 -11.07 -27.84 -19.69
CA MET A 304 -9.78 -27.66 -19.04
C MET A 304 -8.72 -28.58 -19.62
N VAL A 305 -7.50 -28.06 -19.82
CA VAL A 305 -6.33 -28.85 -20.24
C VAL A 305 -5.20 -28.71 -19.23
N GLU A 306 -4.37 -29.76 -19.14
CA GLU A 306 -3.11 -29.71 -18.40
C GLU A 306 -1.96 -29.40 -19.37
N VAL A 307 -1.07 -28.49 -18.94
CA VAL A 307 0.14 -28.13 -19.67
C VAL A 307 1.32 -28.15 -18.72
N ASP A 308 2.31 -29.00 -18.98
CA ASP A 308 3.59 -28.95 -18.28
C ASP A 308 4.46 -27.89 -18.97
N ALA A 309 4.63 -26.73 -18.32
CA ALA A 309 5.38 -25.62 -18.90
C ALA A 309 6.35 -24.99 -17.91
N THR A 310 7.57 -24.75 -18.41
CA THR A 310 8.59 -23.98 -17.74
C THR A 310 8.40 -22.49 -18.02
N ILE A 311 8.48 -21.68 -16.97
CA ILE A 311 8.58 -20.24 -17.09
C ILE A 311 10.00 -19.84 -16.68
N ALA A 312 10.65 -19.04 -17.52
CA ALA A 312 11.95 -18.44 -17.23
C ALA A 312 11.87 -16.92 -17.27
N CYS A 313 12.59 -16.25 -16.39
CA CYS A 313 12.83 -14.83 -16.47
C CYS A 313 13.91 -14.54 -17.51
N VAL A 314 13.77 -13.45 -18.27
CA VAL A 314 14.82 -12.96 -19.20
C VAL A 314 16.12 -12.60 -18.47
N SER A 315 16.03 -12.27 -17.17
CA SER A 315 17.18 -11.98 -16.33
C SER A 315 17.79 -13.24 -15.69
N ASN A 316 17.29 -14.44 -16.01
CA ASN A 316 17.89 -15.67 -15.52
C ASN A 316 19.22 -15.92 -16.23
N TYR A 317 20.27 -16.23 -15.46
CA TYR A 317 21.57 -16.62 -15.99
C TYR A 317 21.74 -18.15 -15.95
N VAL A 318 22.79 -18.67 -16.58
CA VAL A 318 23.09 -20.11 -16.55
C VAL A 318 23.34 -20.57 -15.12
N GLY A 319 22.52 -21.50 -14.62
CA GLY A 319 22.55 -21.97 -13.23
C GLY A 319 21.83 -21.04 -12.24
N GLY A 320 21.09 -20.03 -12.72
CA GLY A 320 20.26 -19.16 -11.89
C GLY A 320 18.93 -19.81 -11.45
N ASP A 321 18.24 -19.12 -10.55
CA ASP A 321 17.03 -19.56 -9.85
C ASP A 321 15.74 -18.89 -10.34
N LEU A 322 15.82 -18.02 -11.37
CA LEU A 322 14.67 -17.33 -11.95
C LEU A 322 14.00 -18.17 -13.06
N ILE A 323 13.81 -19.45 -12.77
CA ILE A 323 13.22 -20.45 -13.66
C ILE A 323 12.47 -21.49 -12.84
N GLY A 324 11.32 -21.94 -13.33
CA GLY A 324 10.54 -22.98 -12.66
C GLY A 324 9.62 -23.70 -13.63
N ASN A 325 9.42 -24.99 -13.38
CA ASN A 325 8.52 -25.83 -14.17
C ASN A 325 7.33 -26.26 -13.32
N ALA A 326 6.12 -26.18 -13.89
CA ALA A 326 4.90 -26.54 -13.20
C ALA A 326 3.89 -27.15 -14.17
N ARG A 327 2.95 -27.91 -13.61
CA ARG A 327 1.74 -28.33 -14.31
C ARG A 327 0.66 -27.28 -14.17
N TRP A 328 0.27 -26.68 -15.28
CA TRP A 328 -0.77 -25.65 -15.34
C TRP A 328 -2.09 -26.29 -15.75
N LEU A 329 -3.18 -25.91 -15.09
CA LEU A 329 -4.54 -26.31 -15.46
C LEU A 329 -5.29 -25.06 -15.91
N GLY A 330 -5.86 -25.07 -17.11
CA GLY A 330 -6.57 -23.91 -17.64
C GLY A 330 -7.36 -24.16 -18.92
N CYS A 331 -8.08 -23.14 -19.35
CA CYS A 331 -8.74 -23.11 -20.65
C CYS A 331 -7.70 -22.74 -21.73
N ARG A 332 -7.75 -23.38 -22.91
CA ARG A 332 -6.87 -23.02 -24.03
C ARG A 332 -7.13 -21.58 -24.46
N LEU A 333 -6.06 -20.81 -24.62
CA LEU A 333 -6.15 -19.45 -25.17
C LEU A 333 -6.73 -19.48 -26.58
N ASP A 334 -6.33 -20.46 -27.40
CA ASP A 334 -6.82 -20.63 -28.77
C ASP A 334 -8.34 -20.74 -28.82
N ASP A 335 -8.96 -21.47 -27.90
CA ASP A 335 -10.41 -21.67 -27.88
C ASP A 335 -11.15 -20.36 -27.58
N LEU A 336 -10.63 -19.58 -26.63
CA LEU A 336 -11.18 -18.25 -26.29
C LEU A 336 -11.05 -17.27 -27.47
N LEU A 337 -9.89 -17.27 -28.13
CA LEU A 337 -9.63 -16.36 -29.24
C LEU A 337 -10.35 -16.78 -30.52
N HIS A 338 -10.56 -18.08 -30.73
CA HIS A 338 -11.39 -18.58 -31.81
C HIS A 338 -12.85 -18.19 -31.62
N GLU A 339 -13.36 -18.23 -30.38
CA GLU A 339 -14.71 -17.75 -30.06
C GLU A 339 -14.87 -16.24 -30.28
N ALA A 340 -13.85 -15.45 -29.93
CA ALA A 340 -13.85 -14.00 -30.13
C ALA A 340 -13.71 -13.62 -31.61
N GLY A 341 -13.02 -14.44 -32.41
CA GLY A 341 -12.73 -14.20 -33.83
C GLY A 341 -11.66 -13.11 -34.00
N ILE A 342 -10.39 -13.49 -34.14
CA ILE A 342 -9.29 -12.52 -34.31
C ILE A 342 -9.42 -11.83 -35.69
N GLU A 343 -9.46 -10.50 -35.70
CA GLU A 343 -9.46 -9.71 -36.94
C GLU A 343 -8.10 -9.81 -37.66
N PRO A 344 -8.06 -9.89 -39.01
CA PRO A 344 -6.82 -10.07 -39.78
C PRO A 344 -5.74 -9.00 -39.55
N LEU A 345 -6.13 -7.81 -39.07
CA LEU A 345 -5.21 -6.71 -38.79
C LEU A 345 -4.53 -6.83 -37.41
N ALA A 346 -4.94 -7.75 -36.54
CA ALA A 346 -4.33 -7.93 -35.23
C ALA A 346 -2.97 -8.63 -35.35
N ASP A 347 -1.90 -7.95 -34.95
CA ASP A 347 -0.54 -8.50 -34.94
C ASP A 347 0.02 -8.69 -33.51
N GLN A 348 -0.68 -8.19 -32.48
CA GLN A 348 -0.29 -8.26 -31.08
C GLN A 348 -1.44 -8.71 -30.17
N ILE A 349 -1.12 -9.59 -29.21
CA ILE A 349 -1.98 -9.95 -28.07
C ILE A 349 -1.42 -9.27 -26.82
N VAL A 350 -2.25 -8.50 -26.12
CA VAL A 350 -1.88 -7.80 -24.88
C VAL A 350 -2.68 -8.35 -23.71
N GLY A 351 -1.98 -8.96 -22.75
CA GLY A 351 -2.53 -9.28 -21.44
C GLY A 351 -2.41 -8.10 -20.48
N ARG A 352 -3.51 -7.69 -19.86
CA ARG A 352 -3.56 -6.66 -18.81
C ARG A 352 -3.91 -7.29 -17.46
N SER A 353 -3.13 -6.94 -16.45
CA SER A 353 -3.39 -7.36 -15.07
C SER A 353 -4.36 -6.39 -14.39
N VAL A 354 -5.04 -6.84 -13.33
CA VAL A 354 -5.88 -5.99 -12.46
C VAL A 354 -5.13 -4.76 -11.92
N ASP A 355 -3.81 -4.86 -11.74
CA ASP A 355 -2.96 -3.76 -11.27
C ASP A 355 -2.48 -2.81 -12.41
N GLY A 356 -2.96 -3.05 -13.63
CA GLY A 356 -2.62 -2.29 -14.83
C GLY A 356 -1.33 -2.73 -15.53
N PHE A 357 -0.60 -3.74 -15.03
CA PHE A 357 0.60 -4.23 -15.70
C PHE A 357 0.26 -4.89 -17.05
N THR A 358 0.90 -4.43 -18.14
CA THR A 358 0.71 -4.95 -19.51
C THR A 358 1.91 -5.73 -20.01
N ALA A 359 1.64 -6.83 -20.72
CA ALA A 359 2.62 -7.68 -21.39
C ALA A 359 1.95 -8.23 -22.63
N GLY A 360 2.72 -8.51 -23.66
CA GLY A 360 2.15 -8.94 -24.92
C GLY A 360 3.17 -9.62 -25.79
N PHE A 361 2.66 -10.31 -26.80
CA PHE A 361 3.41 -11.12 -27.73
C PHE A 361 2.69 -11.13 -29.09
N PRO A 362 3.37 -11.49 -30.19
CA PRO A 362 2.75 -11.51 -31.51
C PRO A 362 1.60 -12.51 -31.59
N THR A 363 0.54 -12.19 -32.35
CA THR A 363 -0.53 -13.17 -32.68
C THR A 363 0.02 -14.41 -33.38
N ALA A 364 1.11 -14.26 -34.16
CA ALA A 364 1.82 -15.36 -34.80
C ALA A 364 2.39 -16.41 -33.82
N THR A 365 2.45 -16.11 -32.52
CA THR A 365 2.82 -17.07 -31.46
C THR A 365 1.73 -18.12 -31.23
N LEU A 366 0.49 -17.89 -31.69
CA LEU A 366 -0.59 -18.87 -31.67
C LEU A 366 -0.38 -19.93 -32.78
N ASP A 367 0.72 -20.66 -32.70
CA ASP A 367 1.15 -21.69 -33.65
C ASP A 367 0.65 -23.10 -33.26
N GLY A 368 -0.36 -23.16 -32.41
CA GLY A 368 -0.91 -24.40 -31.85
C GLY A 368 -0.20 -24.89 -30.58
N ARG A 369 0.78 -24.14 -30.06
CA ARG A 369 1.34 -24.40 -28.72
C ARG A 369 0.27 -24.37 -27.64
N ASP A 370 0.53 -25.05 -26.54
CA ASP A 370 -0.42 -25.17 -25.44
C ASP A 370 -0.46 -23.91 -24.55
N ALA A 371 -0.91 -22.80 -25.14
CA ALA A 371 -1.19 -21.56 -24.43
C ALA A 371 -2.50 -21.65 -23.64
N VAL A 372 -2.49 -21.26 -22.37
CA VAL A 372 -3.65 -21.38 -21.49
C VAL A 372 -3.90 -20.14 -20.64
N VAL A 373 -5.17 -19.85 -20.39
CA VAL A 373 -5.61 -19.07 -19.23
C VAL A 373 -5.72 -20.05 -18.07
N ALA A 374 -4.66 -20.11 -17.27
CA ALA A 374 -4.52 -21.02 -16.15
C ALA A 374 -5.29 -20.54 -14.92
N VAL A 375 -5.95 -21.48 -14.24
CA VAL A 375 -6.64 -21.33 -12.95
C VAL A 375 -6.04 -22.23 -11.86
N GLY A 376 -5.28 -23.26 -12.26
CA GLY A 376 -4.58 -24.17 -11.36
C GLY A 376 -3.08 -24.29 -11.66
N MET A 377 -2.32 -24.61 -10.62
CA MET A 377 -0.88 -24.81 -10.66
C MET A 377 -0.49 -25.98 -9.73
N ASN A 378 0.15 -26.99 -10.29
CA ASN A 378 0.56 -28.23 -9.62
C ASN A 378 -0.60 -28.92 -8.87
N GLY A 379 -1.79 -28.94 -9.47
CA GLY A 379 -2.98 -29.59 -8.92
C GLY A 379 -3.74 -28.77 -7.87
N GLU A 380 -3.28 -27.56 -7.55
CA GLU A 380 -3.95 -26.66 -6.60
C GLU A 380 -4.49 -25.40 -7.31
N PRO A 381 -5.51 -24.73 -6.77
CA PRO A 381 -5.87 -23.37 -7.20
C PRO A 381 -4.64 -22.46 -7.13
N LEU A 382 -4.47 -21.59 -8.13
CA LEU A 382 -3.30 -20.71 -8.23
C LEU A 382 -2.98 -20.03 -6.89
N PRO A 383 -1.72 -20.09 -6.41
CA PRO A 383 -1.32 -19.27 -5.27
C PRO A 383 -1.52 -17.78 -5.57
N THR A 384 -1.95 -17.00 -4.58
CA THR A 384 -2.25 -15.57 -4.79
C THR A 384 -1.07 -14.78 -5.36
N ARG A 385 0.15 -15.08 -4.92
CA ARG A 385 1.40 -14.46 -5.42
C ARG A 385 1.76 -14.87 -6.86
N HIS A 386 1.13 -15.93 -7.37
CA HIS A 386 1.36 -16.51 -8.69
C HIS A 386 0.19 -16.26 -9.65
N GLY A 387 -0.73 -15.36 -9.31
CA GLY A 387 -1.73 -14.83 -10.24
C GLY A 387 -3.16 -15.30 -10.02
N TYR A 388 -3.53 -15.79 -8.83
CA TYR A 388 -4.93 -16.08 -8.50
C TYR A 388 -5.87 -14.90 -8.82
N PRO A 389 -7.07 -15.13 -9.40
CA PRO A 389 -7.64 -16.44 -9.69
C PRO A 389 -7.25 -17.00 -11.07
N ALA A 390 -6.77 -16.15 -11.99
CA ALA A 390 -6.38 -16.56 -13.33
C ALA A 390 -5.12 -15.86 -13.82
N ARG A 391 -4.29 -16.59 -14.56
CA ARG A 391 -3.09 -16.07 -15.21
C ARG A 391 -2.95 -16.59 -16.63
N LEU A 392 -2.28 -15.83 -17.48
CA LEU A 392 -1.85 -16.34 -18.77
C LEU A 392 -0.55 -17.16 -18.65
N ILE A 393 -0.46 -18.24 -19.41
CA ILE A 393 0.74 -19.05 -19.63
C ILE A 393 0.86 -19.33 -21.12
N VAL A 394 1.91 -18.80 -21.76
CA VAL A 394 2.25 -19.12 -23.16
C VAL A 394 3.64 -19.77 -23.19
N PRO A 395 3.73 -21.09 -23.43
CA PRO A 395 5.01 -21.79 -23.49
C PRO A 395 5.95 -21.24 -24.58
N GLY A 396 7.26 -21.40 -24.36
CA GLY A 396 8.30 -21.04 -25.34
C GLY A 396 8.60 -19.54 -25.46
N LEU A 397 8.14 -18.73 -24.50
CA LEU A 397 8.41 -17.29 -24.40
C LEU A 397 8.85 -16.91 -22.99
N PHE A 398 9.65 -15.85 -22.83
CA PHE A 398 10.03 -15.36 -21.51
C PHE A 398 8.82 -14.87 -20.72
N GLY A 399 8.81 -15.10 -19.40
CA GLY A 399 7.65 -14.82 -18.57
C GLY A 399 7.19 -13.36 -18.55
N TYR A 400 8.05 -12.40 -18.91
CA TYR A 400 7.70 -10.98 -18.94
C TYR A 400 6.74 -10.62 -20.08
N VAL A 401 6.68 -11.43 -21.16
CA VAL A 401 5.71 -11.27 -22.26
C VAL A 401 4.53 -12.24 -22.13
N SER A 402 4.77 -13.46 -21.65
CA SER A 402 3.85 -14.60 -21.82
C SER A 402 3.12 -15.06 -20.56
N ALA A 403 3.59 -14.66 -19.37
CA ALA A 403 3.16 -15.25 -18.12
C ALA A 403 2.40 -14.25 -17.23
N LYS A 404 1.35 -13.61 -17.77
CA LYS A 404 0.61 -12.52 -17.12
C LYS A 404 -0.16 -12.98 -15.87
N LYS A 405 0.23 -12.50 -14.69
CA LYS A 405 -0.48 -12.74 -13.42
C LYS A 405 -1.70 -11.82 -13.25
N TRP A 406 -2.69 -12.30 -12.50
CA TRP A 406 -3.93 -11.57 -12.17
C TRP A 406 -4.59 -11.00 -13.42
N LEU A 407 -4.76 -11.86 -14.43
CA LEU A 407 -5.21 -11.48 -15.75
C LEU A 407 -6.64 -10.92 -15.68
N ALA A 408 -6.84 -9.71 -16.20
CA ALA A 408 -8.13 -9.03 -16.26
C ALA A 408 -8.59 -8.84 -17.70
N GLU A 409 -7.66 -8.61 -18.63
CA GLU A 409 -8.00 -8.41 -20.03
C GLU A 409 -7.01 -9.09 -20.99
N ILE A 410 -7.54 -9.50 -22.13
CA ILE A 410 -6.81 -9.85 -23.34
C ILE A 410 -7.28 -8.91 -24.45
N GLU A 411 -6.39 -8.08 -24.95
CA GLU A 411 -6.66 -7.09 -25.99
C GLU A 411 -5.91 -7.48 -27.27
N LEU A 412 -6.65 -7.62 -28.37
CA LEU A 412 -6.09 -7.83 -29.71
C LEU A 412 -5.87 -6.47 -30.33
N THR A 413 -4.64 -6.18 -30.73
CA THR A 413 -4.26 -4.83 -31.19
C THR A 413 -3.09 -4.92 -32.17
N ARG A 414 -2.58 -3.76 -32.56
CA ARG A 414 -1.38 -3.64 -33.41
C ARG A 414 -0.18 -3.19 -32.60
N PHE A 415 1.00 -3.65 -32.96
CA PHE A 415 2.26 -3.23 -32.37
C PHE A 415 2.55 -1.73 -32.55
N GLU A 416 1.95 -1.10 -33.56
CA GLU A 416 2.03 0.35 -33.75
C GLU A 416 1.06 1.14 -32.84
N ASP A 417 0.00 0.51 -32.36
CA ASP A 417 -1.04 1.18 -31.57
C ASP A 417 -0.80 1.04 -30.05
N PHE A 418 -0.12 -0.02 -29.62
CA PHE A 418 0.06 -0.31 -28.21
C PHE A 418 1.46 -0.81 -27.86
N GLU A 419 2.12 -0.09 -26.95
CA GLU A 419 3.39 -0.51 -26.35
C GLU A 419 3.17 -1.08 -24.94
N VAL A 420 3.50 -2.36 -24.76
CA VAL A 420 3.44 -3.03 -23.45
C VAL A 420 4.56 -2.55 -22.52
N TYR A 421 4.37 -2.72 -21.20
CA TYR A 421 5.21 -2.14 -20.15
C TYR A 421 6.73 -2.18 -20.39
N CYS A 422 7.23 -3.29 -20.94
CA CYS A 422 8.66 -3.54 -21.10
C CYS A 422 9.27 -2.86 -22.34
N ILE A 423 8.49 -2.56 -23.38
CA ILE A 423 8.99 -2.00 -24.66
C ILE A 423 9.60 -0.61 -24.46
N PRO A 424 8.92 0.38 -23.84
CA PRO A 424 9.51 1.70 -23.57
C PRO A 424 10.73 1.66 -22.64
N ARG A 425 10.95 0.51 -21.97
CA ARG A 425 12.08 0.28 -21.05
C ARG A 425 13.27 -0.41 -21.74
N GLY A 426 13.17 -0.66 -23.05
CA GLY A 426 14.23 -1.17 -23.92
C GLY A 426 14.32 -2.68 -24.00
N TRP A 427 13.24 -3.40 -23.68
CA TRP A 427 13.20 -4.87 -23.78
C TRP A 427 12.56 -5.26 -25.12
N ASP A 428 12.92 -6.45 -25.62
CA ASP A 428 12.43 -6.93 -26.91
C ASP A 428 10.92 -7.12 -26.91
N ARG A 429 10.31 -6.76 -28.03
CA ARG A 429 8.86 -6.78 -28.27
C ARG A 429 8.31 -8.20 -28.43
N GLU A 430 9.05 -9.08 -29.11
CA GLU A 430 8.61 -10.44 -29.41
C GLU A 430 9.14 -11.48 -28.40
N ALA A 431 10.32 -11.21 -27.83
CA ALA A 431 10.93 -11.94 -26.73
C ALA A 431 10.94 -13.49 -26.81
N PRO A 432 11.37 -14.09 -27.94
CA PRO A 432 11.58 -15.54 -28.01
C PRO A 432 12.67 -15.98 -27.01
N VAL A 433 12.54 -17.20 -26.46
CA VAL A 433 13.53 -17.81 -25.54
C VAL A 433 14.72 -18.36 -26.30
#